data_AF-A0A969L6E2-F1
#
_entry.id   AF-A0A969L6E2-F1
#
_cell.length_a   1.000
_cell.length_b   1.000
_cell.length_c   1.000
_cell.angle_alpha   90.00
_cell.angle_beta   90.00
_cell.angle_gamma   90.00
#
_symmetry.space_group_name_H-M   'P 1'
#
loop_
_entity.id
_entity.type
_entity.pdbx_description
1 polymer ?
#
loop_
_entity_poly.entity_id
_entity_poly.type
_entity_poly.pdbx_seq_one_letter_code
_entity_poly.pdbx_strand_id
1 'polypeptide(L)'
;MADNQATFPAYVNQQINTWNAIPGEGYFKRTGNNGVDFITARGYITFDLVDDAISLQFGYDKNFLGNGYRSMILSDFSSNYLFLKLNTQVWKLHYQNLFAQLTADVFNTDGFFPQKYYAHHHLSVNVTKNLNIGLFESIVFNRGDTTAATGNNAGGFDFRYLNPIIFYRSIEQQAGSPDNAILGMDFKWNFLKRFSLYGQLVIDEFVISRIRDWNGWRGNKQSGQLGLKYLDVAGVANLDLQAELNIARPYVYSHNFRYGEYSHYNQPLVHPLGANFYEYVGQLRYQPI
;
A
#
# COMPACT_ATOMS: atom_id res chain seq x y z
N MET A 1 6.04 -21.47 8.86
CA MET A 1 6.44 -20.58 9.96
C MET A 1 7.90 -20.86 10.24
N ALA A 2 8.73 -19.83 10.39
CA ALA A 2 10.13 -19.97 10.73
C ALA A 2 10.49 -19.00 11.86
N ASP A 3 11.21 -19.50 12.85
CA ASP A 3 11.85 -18.71 13.90
C ASP A 3 13.24 -18.31 13.42
N ASN A 4 13.55 -17.01 13.40
CA ASN A 4 14.73 -16.48 12.74
C ASN A 4 15.48 -15.53 13.67
N GLN A 5 16.79 -15.75 13.78
CA GLN A 5 17.70 -14.83 14.44
C GLN A 5 18.65 -14.20 13.42
N ALA A 6 18.77 -12.87 13.46
CA ALA A 6 19.59 -12.13 12.53
C ALA A 6 20.30 -10.95 13.20
N THR A 7 21.42 -10.54 12.61
CA THR A 7 22.04 -9.23 12.86
C THR A 7 22.04 -8.45 11.56
N PHE A 8 21.51 -7.23 11.59
CA PHE A 8 21.39 -6.40 10.39
C PHE A 8 22.53 -5.38 10.27
N PRO A 9 22.77 -4.82 9.07
CA PRO A 9 23.65 -3.66 8.90
C PRO A 9 23.23 -2.47 9.76
N ALA A 10 24.18 -1.57 10.06
CA ALA A 10 23.96 -0.44 10.97
C ALA A 10 22.77 0.46 10.59
N TYR A 11 22.58 0.74 9.29
CA TYR A 11 21.47 1.57 8.81
C TYR A 11 20.10 0.93 9.07
N VAL A 12 20.00 -0.40 8.91
CA VAL A 12 18.78 -1.16 9.22
C VAL A 12 18.56 -1.16 10.72
N ASN A 13 19.59 -1.40 11.53
CA ASN A 13 19.46 -1.34 12.99
C ASN A 13 18.98 0.03 13.50
N GLN A 14 19.46 1.12 12.90
CA GLN A 14 18.97 2.47 13.20
C GLN A 14 17.48 2.61 12.87
N GLN A 15 17.04 2.08 11.74
CA GLN A 15 15.64 2.06 11.33
C GLN A 15 14.78 1.23 12.30
N ILE A 16 15.24 0.03 12.69
CA ILE A 16 14.56 -0.82 13.68
C ILE A 16 14.45 -0.09 15.02
N ASN A 17 15.49 0.64 15.44
CA ASN A 17 15.46 1.44 16.67
C ASN A 17 14.47 2.61 16.57
N THR A 18 14.38 3.25 15.41
CA THR A 18 13.53 4.45 15.20
C THR A 18 12.06 4.07 15.12
N TRP A 19 11.73 2.98 14.42
CA TRP A 19 10.34 2.56 14.18
C TRP A 19 9.85 1.51 15.16
N ASN A 20 10.75 0.95 15.97
CA ASN A 20 10.47 -0.23 16.78
C ASN A 20 9.85 -1.36 15.94
N ALA A 21 10.42 -1.62 14.76
CA ALA A 21 9.92 -2.59 13.79
C ALA A 21 11.03 -3.08 12.86
N ILE A 22 11.01 -4.36 12.49
CA ILE A 22 11.92 -4.91 11.48
C ILE A 22 11.30 -4.69 10.09
N PRO A 23 12.02 -4.07 9.13
CA PRO A 23 11.52 -3.91 7.76
C PRO A 23 11.01 -5.23 7.17
N GLY A 24 9.74 -5.25 6.81
CA GLY A 24 9.07 -6.39 6.22
C GLY A 24 8.60 -7.47 7.18
N GLU A 25 8.85 -7.34 8.48
CA GLU A 25 8.54 -8.34 9.50
C GLU A 25 7.69 -7.76 10.63
N GLY A 26 6.99 -8.65 11.33
CA GLY A 26 6.07 -8.28 12.39
C GLY A 26 6.73 -8.24 13.77
N TYR A 27 6.20 -9.05 14.68
CA TYR A 27 6.71 -9.16 16.03
C TYR A 27 8.18 -9.61 16.07
N PHE A 28 8.97 -8.93 16.89
CA PHE A 28 10.37 -9.28 17.12
C PHE A 28 10.79 -9.01 18.56
N LYS A 29 11.87 -9.66 18.98
CA LYS A 29 12.56 -9.46 20.26
C LYS A 29 14.01 -9.05 19.98
N ARG A 30 14.59 -8.28 20.89
CA ARG A 30 16.02 -7.96 20.85
C ARG A 30 16.81 -9.08 21.52
N THR A 31 17.94 -9.47 20.93
CA THR A 31 18.84 -10.49 21.47
C THR A 31 20.29 -10.01 21.41
N GLY A 32 21.01 -10.07 22.54
CA GLY A 32 22.41 -9.64 22.61
C GLY A 32 22.67 -8.20 22.15
N ASN A 33 23.88 -7.93 21.61
CA ASN A 33 24.25 -6.64 21.03
C ASN A 33 23.86 -6.59 19.55
N ASN A 34 22.77 -5.86 19.24
CA ASN A 34 22.23 -5.64 17.88
C ASN A 34 21.62 -6.86 17.17
N GLY A 35 21.45 -7.99 17.87
CA GLY A 35 20.69 -9.12 17.36
C GLY A 35 19.19 -8.90 17.50
N VAL A 36 18.44 -9.49 16.58
CA VAL A 36 16.98 -9.56 16.63
C VAL A 36 16.52 -10.99 16.38
N ASP A 37 15.44 -11.34 17.04
CA ASP A 37 14.76 -12.63 16.95
C ASP A 37 13.32 -12.37 16.53
N PHE A 38 12.87 -12.96 15.43
CA PHE A 38 11.57 -12.68 14.83
C PHE A 38 10.95 -13.91 14.18
N ILE A 39 9.62 -13.91 14.14
CA ILE A 39 8.85 -14.98 13.51
C ILE A 39 8.18 -14.50 12.25
N THR A 40 8.33 -15.27 11.17
CA THR A 40 7.68 -14.99 9.90
C THR A 40 6.73 -16.13 9.54
N ALA A 41 5.46 -15.79 9.33
CA ALA A 41 4.44 -16.69 8.83
C ALA A 41 3.82 -16.10 7.56
N ARG A 42 3.70 -16.91 6.51
CA ARG A 42 3.02 -16.58 5.26
C ARG A 42 2.23 -17.78 4.79
N GLY A 43 1.08 -17.52 4.17
CA GLY A 43 0.27 -18.57 3.56
C GLY A 43 -1.07 -18.02 3.12
N TYR A 44 -1.50 -18.42 1.94
CA TYR A 44 -2.80 -18.04 1.39
C TYR A 44 -3.35 -19.18 0.53
N ILE A 45 -4.66 -19.14 0.34
CA ILE A 45 -5.39 -20.00 -0.58
C ILE A 45 -6.01 -19.11 -1.66
N THR A 46 -6.00 -19.60 -2.90
CA THR A 46 -6.60 -18.92 -4.04
C THR A 46 -7.57 -19.87 -4.72
N PHE A 47 -8.78 -19.38 -5.02
CA PHE A 47 -9.82 -20.13 -5.71
C PHE A 47 -10.42 -19.27 -6.81
N ASP A 48 -10.64 -19.89 -7.96
CA ASP A 48 -11.46 -19.29 -9.01
C ASP A 48 -12.93 -19.60 -8.69
N LEU A 49 -13.70 -18.57 -8.37
CA LEU A 49 -15.14 -18.68 -8.08
C LEU A 49 -15.94 -18.80 -9.37
N VAL A 50 -15.46 -18.14 -10.43
CA VAL A 50 -15.96 -18.24 -11.79
C VAL A 50 -14.74 -18.26 -12.71
N ASP A 51 -14.60 -19.33 -13.48
CA ASP A 51 -13.48 -19.53 -14.41
C ASP A 51 -13.26 -18.28 -15.28
N ASP A 52 -12.00 -17.82 -15.33
CA ASP A 52 -11.53 -16.65 -16.08
C ASP A 52 -12.19 -15.29 -15.75
N ALA A 53 -13.10 -15.24 -14.77
CA ALA A 53 -13.87 -14.03 -14.46
C ALA A 53 -13.74 -13.57 -13.01
N ILE A 54 -13.75 -14.47 -12.03
CA ILE A 54 -13.72 -14.08 -10.61
C ILE A 54 -12.78 -15.00 -9.84
N SER A 55 -11.75 -14.43 -9.25
CA SER A 55 -10.85 -15.14 -8.34
C SER A 55 -10.84 -14.51 -6.96
N LEU A 56 -10.76 -15.36 -5.94
CA LEU A 56 -10.70 -15.01 -4.53
C LEU A 56 -9.39 -15.53 -3.95
N GLN A 57 -8.68 -14.67 -3.24
CA GLN A 57 -7.49 -15.04 -2.47
C GLN A 57 -7.70 -14.62 -1.01
N PHE A 58 -7.51 -15.56 -0.10
CA PHE A 58 -7.61 -15.31 1.33
C PHE A 58 -6.37 -15.86 2.03
N GLY A 59 -5.76 -15.06 2.90
CA GLY A 59 -4.59 -15.54 3.64
C GLY A 59 -3.86 -14.44 4.39
N TYR A 60 -2.65 -14.79 4.82
CA TYR A 60 -1.75 -13.95 5.59
C TYR A 60 -0.44 -13.80 4.82
N ASP A 61 -0.29 -12.66 4.14
CA ASP A 61 0.88 -12.35 3.31
C ASP A 61 0.90 -10.83 2.99
N LYS A 62 1.74 -10.41 2.05
CA LYS A 62 1.87 -9.05 1.55
C LYS A 62 1.15 -8.88 0.22
N ASN A 63 0.74 -7.65 -0.08
CA ASN A 63 0.25 -7.28 -1.40
C ASN A 63 1.05 -6.08 -1.93
N PHE A 64 1.20 -6.00 -3.25
CA PHE A 64 1.86 -4.90 -3.94
C PHE A 64 0.94 -4.41 -5.05
N LEU A 65 0.70 -3.10 -5.12
CA LEU A 65 -0.14 -2.48 -6.14
C LEU A 65 0.67 -1.49 -6.95
N GLY A 66 0.87 -1.79 -8.23
CA GLY A 66 1.61 -0.91 -9.14
C GLY A 66 2.43 -1.67 -10.16
N ASN A 67 3.12 -0.91 -11.02
CA ASN A 67 3.99 -1.46 -12.06
C ASN A 67 5.48 -1.11 -11.83
N GLY A 68 5.78 -0.36 -10.77
CA GLY A 68 7.13 0.05 -10.39
C GLY A 68 7.89 -0.97 -9.54
N TYR A 69 9.12 -0.61 -9.19
CA TYR A 69 9.89 -1.23 -8.14
C TYR A 69 9.42 -0.75 -6.76
N ARG A 70 9.02 0.52 -6.66
CA ARG A 70 8.27 1.07 -5.53
C ARG A 70 6.78 1.17 -5.84
N SER A 71 5.97 1.32 -4.80
CA SER A 71 4.55 1.69 -4.93
C SER A 71 4.23 2.88 -4.03
N MET A 72 3.41 3.78 -4.55
CA MET A 72 2.80 4.88 -3.80
C MET A 72 1.40 4.51 -3.28
N ILE A 73 0.86 3.36 -3.67
CA ILE A 73 -0.51 2.92 -3.33
C ILE A 73 -0.47 1.88 -2.21
N LEU A 74 0.29 0.81 -2.41
CA LEU A 74 0.48 -0.29 -1.48
C LEU A 74 1.77 -1.03 -1.86
N SER A 75 2.73 -1.04 -0.95
CA SER A 75 4.03 -1.70 -1.10
C SER A 75 4.06 -2.99 -0.29
N ASP A 76 4.92 -3.91 -0.71
CA ASP A 76 5.31 -5.12 0.02
C ASP A 76 6.36 -4.86 1.13
N PHE A 77 6.49 -3.60 1.55
CA PHE A 77 7.51 -3.19 2.50
C PHE A 77 7.15 -3.50 3.96
N SER A 78 5.88 -3.39 4.34
CA SER A 78 5.43 -3.65 5.72
C SER A 78 5.42 -5.15 6.07
N SER A 79 5.12 -5.46 7.34
CA SER A 79 4.80 -6.83 7.80
C SER A 79 3.65 -7.47 7.00
N ASN A 80 3.59 -8.80 7.03
CA ASN A 80 2.46 -9.58 6.51
C ASN A 80 1.19 -9.27 7.31
N TYR A 81 0.04 -9.34 6.66
CA TYR A 81 -1.27 -9.09 7.27
C TYR A 81 -2.33 -10.05 6.74
N LEU A 82 -3.42 -10.21 7.50
CA LEU A 82 -4.55 -11.01 7.06
C LEU A 82 -5.32 -10.22 6.00
N PHE A 83 -5.61 -10.84 4.86
CA PHE A 83 -6.34 -10.19 3.78
C PHE A 83 -7.32 -11.13 3.07
N LEU A 84 -8.33 -10.51 2.48
CA LEU A 84 -9.24 -11.05 1.49
C LEU A 84 -9.12 -10.20 0.23
N LYS A 85 -8.76 -10.81 -0.89
CA LYS A 85 -8.62 -10.16 -2.19
C LYS A 85 -9.55 -10.82 -3.19
N LEU A 86 -10.42 -10.03 -3.80
CA LEU A 86 -11.33 -10.44 -4.87
C LEU A 86 -10.92 -9.73 -6.15
N ASN A 87 -10.61 -10.49 -7.20
CA ASN A 87 -10.39 -9.94 -8.53
C ASN A 87 -11.57 -10.33 -9.42
N THR A 88 -12.09 -9.37 -10.16
CA THR A 88 -13.19 -9.53 -11.10
C THR A 88 -12.73 -9.02 -12.46
N GLN A 89 -12.53 -9.92 -13.41
CA GLN A 89 -12.19 -9.63 -14.79
C GLN A 89 -13.45 -9.78 -15.65
N VAL A 90 -13.87 -8.70 -16.30
CA VAL A 90 -14.98 -8.72 -17.25
C VAL A 90 -14.59 -7.89 -18.46
N TRP A 91 -14.48 -8.55 -19.62
CA TRP A 91 -14.06 -7.90 -20.86
C TRP A 91 -12.69 -7.20 -20.70
N LYS A 92 -12.63 -5.88 -20.90
CA LYS A 92 -11.42 -5.06 -20.75
C LYS A 92 -11.26 -4.49 -19.34
N LEU A 93 -12.23 -4.74 -18.45
CA LEU A 93 -12.26 -4.21 -17.10
C LEU A 93 -11.69 -5.23 -16.12
N HIS A 94 -10.85 -4.74 -15.22
CA HIS A 94 -10.36 -5.48 -14.07
C HIS A 94 -10.73 -4.69 -12.81
N TYR A 95 -11.49 -5.31 -11.93
CA TYR A 95 -11.89 -4.73 -10.64
C TYR A 95 -11.31 -5.56 -9.50
N GLN A 96 -10.47 -4.96 -8.67
CA GLN A 96 -9.87 -5.58 -7.51
C GLN A 96 -10.42 -4.96 -6.23
N ASN A 97 -10.84 -5.81 -5.31
CA ASN A 97 -11.21 -5.45 -3.95
C ASN A 97 -10.22 -6.13 -3.01
N LEU A 98 -9.59 -5.36 -2.13
CA LEU A 98 -8.68 -5.85 -1.12
C LEU A 98 -9.13 -5.35 0.24
N PHE A 99 -9.46 -6.29 1.12
CA PHE A 99 -9.79 -6.04 2.51
C PHE A 99 -8.70 -6.65 3.37
N ALA A 100 -8.16 -5.90 4.32
CA ALA A 100 -7.10 -6.38 5.19
C ALA A 100 -7.30 -5.93 6.64
N GLN A 101 -6.86 -6.78 7.55
CA GLN A 101 -6.74 -6.46 8.97
C GLN A 101 -5.28 -6.20 9.30
N LEU A 102 -5.03 -5.00 9.81
CA LEU A 102 -3.73 -4.45 10.11
C LEU A 102 -3.56 -4.23 11.62
N THR A 103 -2.32 -4.13 12.06
CA THR A 103 -1.98 -3.61 13.40
C THR A 103 -1.71 -2.12 13.32
N ALA A 104 -2.43 -1.34 14.12
CA ALA A 104 -2.34 0.12 14.16
C ALA A 104 -1.05 0.61 14.80
N ASP A 105 -0.56 -0.09 15.83
CA ASP A 105 0.55 0.38 16.65
C ASP A 105 1.13 -0.80 17.45
N VAL A 106 2.42 -0.71 17.80
CA VAL A 106 3.19 -1.78 18.47
C VAL A 106 3.91 -1.18 19.67
N PHE A 107 3.51 -1.60 20.88
CA PHE A 107 4.09 -1.15 22.14
C PHE A 107 4.77 -2.30 22.89
N ASN A 108 5.75 -1.96 23.72
CA ASN A 108 6.42 -2.90 24.63
C ASN A 108 5.60 -3.15 25.91
N THR A 109 4.32 -3.49 25.76
CA THR A 109 3.42 -3.83 26.88
C THR A 109 2.71 -5.14 26.57
N ASP A 110 2.58 -6.00 27.57
CA ASP A 110 1.83 -7.26 27.43
C ASP A 110 0.37 -6.97 27.07
N GLY A 111 -0.09 -7.50 25.93
CA GLY A 111 -1.47 -7.33 25.47
C GLY A 111 -1.63 -7.52 23.96
N PHE A 112 -2.88 -7.50 23.51
CA PHE A 112 -3.19 -7.50 22.08
C PHE A 112 -2.89 -6.14 21.47
N PHE A 113 -2.17 -6.12 20.35
CA PHE A 113 -1.96 -4.87 19.62
C PHE A 113 -3.27 -4.33 19.05
N PRO A 114 -3.47 -3.00 19.07
CA PRO A 114 -4.66 -2.39 18.48
C PRO A 114 -4.74 -2.73 17.00
N GLN A 115 -5.90 -3.23 16.56
CA GLN A 115 -6.14 -3.54 15.15
C GLN A 115 -6.70 -2.33 14.43
N LYS A 116 -6.53 -2.28 13.11
CA LYS A 116 -7.23 -1.38 12.19
C LYS A 116 -7.47 -2.13 10.88
N TYR A 117 -8.26 -1.57 10.00
CA TYR A 117 -8.67 -2.22 8.78
C TYR A 117 -8.36 -1.35 7.57
N TYR A 118 -8.13 -2.03 6.46
CA TYR A 118 -7.80 -1.44 5.18
C TYR A 118 -8.75 -1.99 4.14
N ALA A 119 -9.44 -1.09 3.44
CA ALA A 119 -10.23 -1.42 2.27
C ALA A 119 -9.64 -0.70 1.07
N HIS A 120 -9.48 -1.42 -0.05
CA HIS A 120 -8.95 -0.87 -1.28
C HIS A 120 -9.72 -1.40 -2.47
N HIS A 121 -10.15 -0.48 -3.34
CA HIS A 121 -10.89 -0.76 -4.55
C HIS A 121 -10.13 -0.19 -5.73
N HIS A 122 -9.75 -1.02 -6.68
CA HIS A 122 -9.04 -0.61 -7.90
C HIS A 122 -9.81 -1.06 -9.13
N LEU A 123 -10.23 -0.12 -9.96
CA LEU A 123 -10.87 -0.37 -11.24
C LEU A 123 -9.94 0.07 -12.36
N SER A 124 -9.53 -0.87 -13.22
CA SER A 124 -8.72 -0.57 -14.39
C SER A 124 -9.34 -1.05 -15.68
N VAL A 125 -8.97 -0.38 -16.77
CA VAL A 125 -9.43 -0.67 -18.12
C VAL A 125 -8.26 -0.74 -19.09
N ASN A 126 -8.23 -1.79 -19.90
CA ASN A 126 -7.34 -1.89 -21.06
C ASN A 126 -7.89 -1.04 -22.21
N VAL A 127 -7.58 0.26 -22.22
CA VAL A 127 -8.03 1.21 -23.24
C VAL A 127 -7.61 0.75 -24.64
N THR A 128 -6.38 0.29 -24.75
CA THR A 128 -5.84 -0.35 -25.95
C THR A 128 -5.17 -1.70 -25.57
N LYS A 129 -4.59 -2.40 -26.55
CA LYS A 129 -3.79 -3.61 -26.28
C LYS A 129 -2.50 -3.33 -25.49
N ASN A 130 -2.11 -2.08 -25.37
CA ASN A 130 -0.84 -1.67 -24.78
C ASN A 130 -0.93 -0.54 -23.76
N LEU A 131 -2.13 0.00 -23.50
CA LEU A 131 -2.41 1.03 -22.51
C LEU A 131 -3.47 0.53 -21.54
N ASN A 132 -3.10 0.48 -20.26
CA ASN A 132 -3.99 0.25 -19.14
C ASN A 132 -4.04 1.52 -18.27
N ILE A 133 -5.24 1.89 -17.84
CA ILE A 133 -5.46 3.00 -16.92
C ILE A 133 -6.34 2.50 -15.78
N GLY A 134 -5.95 2.82 -14.56
CA GLY A 134 -6.64 2.47 -13.32
C GLY A 134 -7.03 3.68 -12.51
N LEU A 135 -8.15 3.56 -11.80
CA LEU A 135 -8.57 4.45 -10.72
C LEU A 135 -8.70 3.62 -9.46
N PHE A 136 -8.34 4.19 -8.32
CA PHE A 136 -8.52 3.53 -7.04
C PHE A 136 -9.00 4.45 -5.94
N GLU A 137 -9.58 3.80 -4.94
CA GLU A 137 -9.89 4.34 -3.63
C GLU A 137 -9.28 3.42 -2.57
N SER A 138 -8.76 4.01 -1.50
CA SER A 138 -8.27 3.30 -0.35
C SER A 138 -8.72 3.98 0.93
N ILE A 139 -9.03 3.18 1.95
CA ILE A 139 -9.48 3.67 3.25
C ILE A 139 -8.80 2.87 4.34
N VAL A 140 -8.18 3.57 5.29
CA VAL A 140 -7.73 2.99 6.56
C VAL A 140 -8.68 3.46 7.66
N PHE A 141 -9.24 2.53 8.42
CA PHE A 141 -10.24 2.84 9.44
C PHE A 141 -10.12 1.94 10.67
N ASN A 142 -10.62 2.44 11.80
CA ASN A 142 -10.93 1.65 12.99
C ASN A 142 -12.19 2.25 13.61
N ARG A 143 -13.23 1.45 13.85
CA ARG A 143 -14.40 1.91 14.61
C ARG A 143 -14.37 1.37 16.03
N GLY A 144 -13.45 1.93 16.81
CA GLY A 144 -13.52 1.97 18.27
C GLY A 144 -14.57 2.98 18.69
N ASP A 145 -15.41 2.60 19.64
CA ASP A 145 -16.43 3.45 20.25
C ASP A 145 -15.86 4.85 20.56
N THR A 146 -16.31 5.87 19.82
CA THR A 146 -15.91 7.27 20.01
C THR A 146 -16.41 7.86 21.32
N THR A 147 -17.08 7.10 22.18
CA THR A 147 -17.40 7.51 23.57
C THR A 147 -16.37 7.03 24.61
N ALA A 148 -15.41 6.17 24.23
CA ALA A 148 -14.39 5.70 25.15
C ALA A 148 -13.13 6.59 25.12
N ALA A 149 -13.25 7.81 25.66
CA ALA A 149 -12.10 8.48 26.30
C ALA A 149 -11.59 7.72 27.55
N THR A 150 -12.20 6.57 27.87
CA THR A 150 -11.88 5.75 29.03
C THR A 150 -12.11 4.27 28.70
N GLY A 151 -11.05 3.47 28.61
CA GLY A 151 -11.11 2.01 28.82
C GLY A 151 -11.55 1.10 27.65
N ASN A 152 -10.59 0.30 27.18
CA ASN A 152 -10.74 -1.14 26.88
C ASN A 152 -11.77 -1.66 25.85
N ASN A 153 -12.40 -0.85 25.00
CA ASN A 153 -13.20 -1.39 23.89
C ASN A 153 -12.43 -1.33 22.56
N ALA A 154 -11.92 -2.50 22.15
CA ALA A 154 -11.30 -2.75 20.85
C ALA A 154 -12.32 -2.51 19.73
N GLY A 155 -12.00 -1.61 18.81
CA GLY A 155 -12.89 -1.22 17.74
C GLY A 155 -13.31 -2.36 16.81
N GLY A 156 -14.61 -2.42 16.54
CA GLY A 156 -15.20 -3.40 15.66
C GLY A 156 -14.99 -3.06 14.18
N PHE A 157 -15.04 -4.11 13.36
CA PHE A 157 -15.07 -3.98 11.91
C PHE A 157 -16.45 -3.46 11.46
N ASP A 158 -16.48 -2.34 10.72
CA ASP A 158 -17.72 -1.84 10.14
C ASP A 158 -17.94 -2.48 8.76
N PHE A 159 -18.93 -3.37 8.68
CA PHE A 159 -19.27 -4.12 7.47
C PHE A 159 -19.60 -3.22 6.27
N ARG A 160 -19.91 -1.94 6.47
CA ARG A 160 -20.18 -1.02 5.38
C ARG A 160 -18.95 -0.70 4.52
N TYR A 161 -17.73 -0.93 5.02
CA TYR A 161 -16.51 -0.83 4.21
C TYR A 161 -16.26 -2.08 3.34
N LEU A 162 -17.04 -3.16 3.48
CA LEU A 162 -17.03 -4.27 2.52
C LEU A 162 -17.87 -3.99 1.27
N ASN A 163 -18.48 -2.79 1.17
CA ASN A 163 -19.27 -2.44 0.00
C ASN A 163 -18.37 -2.45 -1.25
N PRO A 164 -18.62 -3.32 -2.25
CA PRO A 164 -17.80 -3.44 -3.44
C PRO A 164 -18.05 -2.32 -4.47
N ILE A 165 -18.68 -1.21 -4.07
CA ILE A 165 -18.93 -0.06 -4.95
C ILE A 165 -17.82 0.97 -4.74
N ILE A 166 -16.97 1.15 -5.76
CA ILE A 166 -15.93 2.18 -5.78
C ILE A 166 -16.53 3.59 -5.67
N PHE A 167 -15.87 4.47 -4.93
CA PHE A 167 -16.25 5.87 -4.63
C PHE A 167 -17.48 6.07 -3.73
N TYR A 168 -18.17 5.02 -3.28
CA TYR A 168 -19.35 5.18 -2.43
C TYR A 168 -19.00 5.78 -1.05
N ARG A 169 -17.89 5.35 -0.45
CA ARG A 169 -17.47 5.78 0.89
C ARG A 169 -16.79 7.14 0.90
N SER A 170 -15.99 7.47 -0.12
CA SER A 170 -15.45 8.83 -0.30
C SER A 170 -16.54 9.90 -0.43
N ILE A 171 -17.69 9.56 -1.03
CA ILE A 171 -18.85 10.47 -1.09
C ILE A 171 -19.52 10.61 0.27
N GLU A 172 -19.68 9.52 1.05
CA GLU A 172 -20.21 9.59 2.41
C GLU A 172 -19.25 10.31 3.40
N GLN A 173 -17.94 10.20 3.22
CA GLN A 173 -16.95 10.94 4.02
C GLN A 173 -17.02 12.45 3.76
N GLN A 174 -17.26 12.88 2.51
CA GLN A 174 -17.56 14.29 2.21
C GLN A 174 -18.80 14.81 2.97
N ALA A 175 -19.68 13.91 3.42
CA ALA A 175 -20.83 14.24 4.27
C ALA A 175 -20.52 14.25 5.79
N GLY A 176 -19.26 14.05 6.20
CA GLY A 176 -18.80 14.30 7.58
C GLY A 176 -18.22 13.10 8.36
N SER A 177 -17.73 12.04 7.70
CA SER A 177 -17.07 10.91 8.40
C SER A 177 -15.57 11.18 8.62
N PRO A 178 -15.00 10.91 9.82
CA PRO A 178 -13.62 11.27 10.18
C PRO A 178 -12.54 10.29 9.68
N ASP A 179 -12.84 9.46 8.68
CA ASP A 179 -11.94 8.39 8.23
C ASP A 179 -11.01 8.88 7.11
N ASN A 180 -9.81 8.29 6.99
CA ASN A 180 -8.82 8.70 6.00
C ASN A 180 -9.01 7.94 4.68
N ALA A 181 -9.65 8.57 3.69
CA ALA A 181 -9.70 8.06 2.31
C ALA A 181 -8.66 8.72 1.41
N ILE A 182 -8.03 7.88 0.61
CA ILE A 182 -7.13 8.28 -0.47
C ILE A 182 -7.75 7.87 -1.79
N LEU A 183 -7.69 8.78 -2.77
CA LEU A 183 -8.06 8.51 -4.15
C LEU A 183 -6.84 8.62 -5.04
N GLY A 184 -6.85 7.91 -6.16
CA GLY A 184 -5.78 8.06 -7.11
C GLY A 184 -6.01 7.37 -8.42
N MET A 185 -4.97 7.40 -9.24
CA MET A 185 -4.94 6.77 -10.54
C MET A 185 -3.57 6.17 -10.80
N ASP A 186 -3.54 5.16 -11.65
CA ASP A 186 -2.31 4.59 -12.17
C ASP A 186 -2.47 4.30 -13.66
N PHE A 187 -1.34 4.19 -14.35
CA PHE A 187 -1.34 3.78 -15.74
C PHE A 187 -0.12 2.94 -16.07
N LYS A 188 -0.26 2.16 -17.13
CA LYS A 188 0.83 1.42 -17.76
C LYS A 188 0.69 1.49 -19.27
N TRP A 189 1.76 1.90 -19.93
CA TRP A 189 1.83 2.00 -21.38
C TRP A 189 3.06 1.28 -21.92
N ASN A 190 2.83 0.21 -22.67
CA ASN A 190 3.88 -0.52 -23.37
C ASN A 190 4.01 0.03 -24.80
N PHE A 191 5.20 0.46 -25.21
CA PHE A 191 5.43 1.03 -26.54
C PHE A 191 6.72 0.50 -27.18
N LEU A 192 6.74 0.49 -28.51
CA LEU A 192 7.84 -0.03 -29.34
C LEU A 192 8.30 -1.46 -28.99
N LYS A 193 7.46 -2.24 -28.30
CA LYS A 193 7.72 -3.60 -27.79
C LYS A 193 8.92 -3.74 -26.83
N ARG A 194 9.60 -2.64 -26.49
CA ARG A 194 10.79 -2.62 -25.64
C ARG A 194 10.68 -1.66 -24.46
N PHE A 195 9.68 -0.79 -24.45
CA PHE A 195 9.52 0.19 -23.38
C PHE A 195 8.20 -0.01 -22.65
N SER A 196 8.23 0.21 -21.33
CA SER A 196 7.05 0.28 -20.49
C SER A 196 7.14 1.54 -19.64
N LEU A 197 6.27 2.52 -19.92
CA LEU A 197 6.07 3.71 -19.11
C LEU A 197 4.92 3.45 -18.14
N TYR A 198 5.10 3.76 -16.87
CA TYR A 198 4.05 3.63 -15.87
C TYR A 198 4.13 4.76 -14.87
N GLY A 199 3.02 5.01 -14.18
CA GLY A 199 2.98 5.98 -13.12
C GLY A 199 1.81 5.77 -12.19
N GLN A 200 1.90 6.40 -11.03
CA GLN A 200 0.87 6.42 -10.00
C GLN A 200 0.72 7.86 -9.52
N LEU A 201 -0.51 8.28 -9.29
CA LEU A 201 -0.83 9.55 -8.66
C LEU A 201 -1.79 9.28 -7.52
N VAL A 202 -1.46 9.82 -6.36
CA VAL A 202 -2.21 9.63 -5.12
C VAL A 202 -2.57 11.00 -4.57
N ILE A 203 -3.84 11.14 -4.20
CA ILE A 203 -4.42 12.36 -3.66
C ILE A 203 -5.10 12.00 -2.33
N ASP A 204 -4.61 12.64 -1.28
CA ASP A 204 -5.09 12.54 0.10
C ASP A 204 -5.86 13.85 0.40
N GLU A 205 -7.03 13.76 1.04
CA GLU A 205 -8.03 14.84 1.24
C GLU A 205 -8.62 15.46 -0.06
N PHE A 206 -9.55 14.74 -0.71
CA PHE A 206 -10.24 15.23 -1.92
C PHE A 206 -11.42 16.16 -1.58
N VAL A 207 -11.19 17.47 -1.52
CA VAL A 207 -12.27 18.48 -1.44
C VAL A 207 -12.52 19.08 -2.83
N ILE A 208 -13.50 18.54 -3.56
CA ILE A 208 -13.89 18.95 -4.93
C ILE A 208 -14.07 20.47 -5.05
N SER A 209 -14.63 21.12 -4.01
CA SER A 209 -14.90 22.56 -4.02
C SER A 209 -13.65 23.44 -3.97
N ARG A 210 -12.48 22.91 -3.56
CA ARG A 210 -11.24 23.69 -3.41
C ARG A 210 -10.17 23.42 -4.47
N ILE A 211 -10.35 22.42 -5.33
CA ILE A 211 -9.46 22.18 -6.48
C ILE A 211 -9.67 23.22 -7.59
N ARG A 212 -10.87 23.83 -7.65
CA ARG A 212 -11.21 24.86 -8.65
C ARG A 212 -10.64 26.24 -8.31
N ASP A 213 -10.38 26.50 -7.04
CA ASP A 213 -9.77 27.73 -6.57
C ASP A 213 -8.24 27.53 -6.53
N TRP A 214 -7.57 28.05 -7.56
CA TRP A 214 -6.10 28.10 -7.71
C TRP A 214 -5.37 28.92 -6.62
N ASN A 215 -5.89 28.95 -5.38
CA ASN A 215 -5.45 29.80 -4.28
C ASN A 215 -4.49 29.10 -3.29
N GLY A 216 -3.65 28.18 -3.78
CA GLY A 216 -2.53 27.67 -2.99
C GLY A 216 -2.92 27.01 -1.66
N TRP A 217 -4.02 26.27 -1.63
CA TRP A 217 -4.46 25.58 -0.42
C TRP A 217 -3.39 24.57 0.03
N ARG A 218 -2.89 24.75 1.27
CA ARG A 218 -1.89 23.90 1.92
C ARG A 218 -2.40 22.47 2.24
N GLY A 219 -3.67 22.17 1.95
CA GLY A 219 -4.30 20.85 2.16
C GLY A 219 -4.14 19.85 1.02
N ASN A 220 -3.60 20.22 -0.15
CA ASN A 220 -3.36 19.26 -1.23
C ASN A 220 -2.16 18.34 -0.92
N LYS A 221 -2.43 17.28 -0.16
CA LYS A 221 -1.51 16.18 0.11
C LYS A 221 -1.50 15.26 -1.11
N GLN A 222 -0.41 15.28 -1.86
CA GLN A 222 -0.26 14.50 -3.09
C GLN A 222 1.06 13.76 -3.10
N SER A 223 1.04 12.57 -3.68
CA SER A 223 2.24 11.82 -4.02
C SER A 223 2.15 11.28 -5.43
N GLY A 224 3.29 10.99 -6.02
CA GLY A 224 3.36 10.53 -7.40
C GLY A 224 4.57 9.64 -7.65
N GLN A 225 4.42 8.80 -8.65
CA GLN A 225 5.47 7.97 -9.21
C GLN A 225 5.42 8.06 -10.73
N LEU A 226 6.59 8.13 -11.36
CA LEU A 226 6.76 7.96 -12.79
C LEU A 226 7.97 7.08 -13.04
N GLY A 227 7.80 6.01 -13.81
CA GLY A 227 8.88 5.09 -14.12
C GLY A 227 8.89 4.62 -15.57
N LEU A 228 10.09 4.34 -16.07
CA LEU A 228 10.34 3.85 -17.41
C LEU A 228 11.20 2.58 -17.32
N LYS A 229 10.72 1.51 -17.94
CA LYS A 229 11.50 0.30 -18.20
C LYS A 229 11.90 0.26 -19.67
N TYR A 230 13.17 -0.05 -19.93
CA TYR A 230 13.73 -0.32 -21.23
C TYR A 230 14.30 -1.74 -21.24
N LEU A 231 13.65 -2.61 -22.00
CA LEU A 231 13.99 -4.02 -22.18
C LEU A 231 15.00 -4.21 -23.32
N ASP A 232 15.89 -5.17 -23.16
CA ASP A 232 16.96 -5.50 -24.11
C ASP A 232 17.77 -4.26 -24.54
N VAL A 233 18.37 -3.63 -23.53
CA VAL A 233 19.12 -2.38 -23.68
C VAL A 233 20.23 -2.55 -24.71
N ALA A 234 20.25 -1.66 -25.70
CA ALA A 234 21.20 -1.70 -26.82
C ALA A 234 21.24 -3.04 -27.59
N GLY A 235 20.17 -3.85 -27.51
CA GLY A 235 20.08 -5.15 -28.17
C GLY A 235 20.78 -6.30 -27.42
N VAL A 236 21.24 -6.07 -26.19
CA VAL A 236 21.74 -7.13 -25.32
C VAL A 236 20.53 -7.84 -24.70
N ALA A 237 20.34 -9.11 -25.05
CA ALA A 237 19.24 -9.91 -24.53
C ALA A 237 19.29 -10.01 -22.99
N ASN A 238 18.12 -9.89 -22.34
CA ASN A 238 17.94 -9.99 -20.89
C ASN A 238 18.69 -8.92 -20.08
N LEU A 239 19.07 -7.81 -20.72
CA LEU A 239 19.59 -6.62 -20.06
C LEU A 239 18.48 -5.57 -19.99
N ASP A 240 17.94 -5.35 -18.80
CA ASP A 240 16.86 -4.41 -18.56
C ASP A 240 17.35 -3.20 -17.76
N LEU A 241 16.94 -2.01 -18.18
CA LEU A 241 17.13 -0.76 -17.45
C LEU A 241 15.79 -0.25 -16.94
N GLN A 242 15.73 0.16 -15.68
CA GLN A 242 14.59 0.79 -15.05
C GLN A 242 15.00 2.10 -14.41
N ALA A 243 14.26 3.17 -14.67
CA ALA A 243 14.38 4.45 -14.01
C ALA A 243 13.06 4.82 -13.35
N GLU A 244 13.08 5.28 -12.10
CA GLU A 244 11.89 5.72 -11.36
C GLU A 244 12.12 7.03 -10.65
N LEU A 245 11.06 7.85 -10.63
CA LEU A 245 10.94 9.08 -9.87
C LEU A 245 9.78 8.91 -8.91
N ASN A 246 10.04 9.07 -7.61
CA ASN A 246 9.02 8.99 -6.56
C ASN A 246 9.02 10.32 -5.78
N ILE A 247 7.84 10.87 -5.53
CA ILE A 247 7.66 12.12 -4.78
C ILE A 247 6.48 11.96 -3.83
N ALA A 248 6.66 12.36 -2.57
CA ALA A 248 5.56 12.51 -1.63
C ALA A 248 5.68 13.84 -0.88
N ARG A 249 4.62 14.64 -0.89
CA ARG A 249 4.57 15.88 -0.10
C ARG A 249 4.56 15.56 1.41
N PRO A 250 4.87 16.54 2.28
CA PRO A 250 4.67 16.38 3.71
C PRO A 250 3.23 15.98 4.06
N TYR A 251 3.09 15.13 5.08
CA TYR A 251 1.82 14.69 5.67
C TYR A 251 0.89 13.86 4.79
N VAL A 252 1.27 13.55 3.54
CA VAL A 252 0.57 12.53 2.74
C VAL A 252 0.65 11.22 3.52
N TYR A 253 -0.45 10.47 3.62
CA TYR A 253 -0.55 9.19 4.35
C TYR A 253 -0.63 9.30 5.88
N SER A 254 -0.50 10.51 6.43
CA SER A 254 -0.58 10.74 7.87
C SER A 254 -1.99 11.13 8.31
N HIS A 255 -2.34 10.80 9.55
CA HIS A 255 -3.62 11.16 10.16
C HIS A 255 -3.43 11.57 11.62
N ASN A 256 -4.33 12.37 12.17
CA ASN A 256 -4.26 12.81 13.57
C ASN A 256 -4.41 11.66 14.58
N PHE A 257 -4.94 10.53 14.13
CA PHE A 257 -5.11 9.32 14.92
C PHE A 257 -4.35 8.15 14.27
N ARG A 258 -3.61 7.37 15.07
CA ARG A 258 -2.87 6.15 14.66
C ARG A 258 -3.69 5.10 13.91
N TYR A 259 -5.01 5.17 14.06
CA TYR A 259 -5.96 4.28 13.41
C TYR A 259 -6.28 4.65 11.96
N GLY A 260 -5.94 5.87 11.52
CA GLY A 260 -6.20 6.36 10.16
C GLY A 260 -4.94 6.63 9.34
N GLU A 261 -3.74 6.41 9.89
CA GLU A 261 -2.48 6.49 9.14
C GLU A 261 -2.24 5.23 8.30
N TYR A 262 -1.59 5.37 7.15
CA TYR A 262 -1.24 4.25 6.25
C TYR A 262 0.04 3.55 6.71
N SER A 263 -0.02 3.00 7.91
CA SER A 263 1.03 2.23 8.56
C SER A 263 0.53 0.84 8.95
N HIS A 264 1.44 -0.10 9.14
CA HIS A 264 1.17 -1.42 9.67
C HIS A 264 2.39 -1.91 10.43
N TYR A 265 2.25 -2.26 11.71
CA TYR A 265 3.41 -2.61 12.56
C TYR A 265 4.48 -1.49 12.57
N ASN A 266 4.06 -0.22 12.72
CA ASN A 266 4.93 0.97 12.67
C ASN A 266 5.74 1.13 11.37
N GLN A 267 5.39 0.39 10.31
CA GLN A 267 6.03 0.46 9.01
C GLN A 267 5.05 1.07 8.00
N PRO A 268 5.52 1.87 7.02
CA PRO A 268 4.67 2.37 5.95
C PRO A 268 4.03 1.23 5.15
N LEU A 269 2.71 1.31 4.87
CA LEU A 269 2.02 0.44 3.91
C LEU A 269 2.33 0.81 2.47
N VAL A 270 2.76 2.04 2.25
CA VAL A 270 3.02 2.65 0.94
C VAL A 270 4.53 2.67 0.70
N HIS A 271 5.04 3.70 0.03
CA HIS A 271 6.46 3.89 -0.17
C HIS A 271 7.26 3.76 1.15
N PRO A 272 8.42 3.05 1.18
CA PRO A 272 9.21 2.85 2.40
C PRO A 272 9.65 4.13 3.11
N LEU A 273 9.77 5.24 2.37
CA LEU A 273 10.13 6.56 2.92
C LEU A 273 8.93 7.32 3.52
N GLY A 274 7.70 6.81 3.37
CA GLY A 274 6.48 7.43 3.88
C GLY A 274 6.15 8.74 3.16
N ALA A 275 6.41 9.87 3.80
CA ALA A 275 6.03 11.21 3.35
C ALA A 275 7.23 12.17 3.36
N ASN A 276 7.09 13.33 2.70
CA ASN A 276 8.11 14.37 2.63
C ASN A 276 9.44 13.91 2.01
N PHE A 277 9.40 13.37 0.79
CA PHE A 277 10.61 12.90 0.11
C PHE A 277 10.57 13.11 -1.41
N TYR A 278 11.77 13.06 -1.98
CA TYR A 278 12.04 12.95 -3.40
C TYR A 278 13.07 11.82 -3.58
N GLU A 279 12.75 10.81 -4.39
CA GLU A 279 13.63 9.67 -4.65
C GLU A 279 13.79 9.45 -6.16
N TYR A 280 15.02 9.16 -6.55
CA TYR A 280 15.41 8.77 -7.90
C TYR A 280 16.00 7.37 -7.81
N VAL A 281 15.46 6.42 -8.57
CA VAL A 281 15.94 5.03 -8.59
C VAL A 281 16.37 4.68 -10.00
N GLY A 282 17.57 4.13 -10.14
CA GLY A 282 18.06 3.52 -11.37
C GLY A 282 18.44 2.07 -11.09
N GLN A 283 17.93 1.13 -11.88
CA GLN A 283 18.27 -0.29 -11.79
C GLN A 283 18.68 -0.80 -13.16
N LEU A 284 19.84 -1.44 -13.20
CA LEU A 284 20.28 -2.24 -14.34
C LEU A 284 20.28 -3.70 -13.91
N ARG A 285 19.58 -4.54 -14.67
CA ARG A 285 19.41 -5.95 -14.34
C ARG A 285 19.80 -6.79 -15.54
N TYR A 286 20.72 -7.73 -15.31
CA TYR A 286 21.08 -8.72 -16.30
C TYR A 286 20.69 -10.11 -15.78
N GLN A 287 19.92 -10.85 -16.56
CA GLN A 287 19.52 -12.22 -16.25
C GLN A 287 20.18 -13.19 -17.23
N PRO A 288 21.28 -13.87 -16.84
CA PRO A 288 21.86 -14.91 -17.68
C PRO A 288 20.87 -16.07 -17.82
N ILE A 289 20.83 -16.67 -19.01
CA ILE A 289 20.05 -17.88 -19.33
C ILE A 289 20.70 -19.10 -18.69
#